data_AF-A0A5K1GIX2-F1
#
_entry.id   AF-A0A5K1GIX2-F1
#
_cell.length_a   1.000
_cell.length_b   1.000
_cell.length_c   1.000
_cell.angle_alpha   90.00
_cell.angle_beta   90.00
_cell.angle_gamma   90.00
#
_symmetry.space_group_name_H-M   'P 1'
#
loop_
_entity.id
_entity.type
_entity.pdbx_description
1 polymer ?
#
loop_
_entity_poly.entity_id
_entity_poly.type
_entity_poly.pdbx_seq_one_letter_code
_entity_poly.pdbx_strand_id
1 'polypeptide(L)' 'RSGRAGRRGEAVTLYTEADLPFLRNIANVMVASGCEIPSWILTLPKLRKRKHRPQRDSIAAVPY' A
#
# COMPACT_ATOMS: atom_id res chain seq x y z
N ARG A 1 7.75 0.67 14.10
CA ARG A 1 7.16 2.03 13.92
C ARG A 1 8.17 3.03 14.48
N SER A 2 8.60 4.01 13.70
CA SER A 2 9.59 5.04 14.08
C SER A 2 9.03 6.44 13.80
N GLY A 3 9.73 7.51 14.21
CA GLY A 3 9.39 8.89 13.90
C GLY A 3 8.21 9.48 14.69
N ARG A 4 8.44 9.96 15.91
CA ARG A 4 7.40 10.59 16.77
C ARG A 4 7.97 11.80 17.52
N ALA A 5 7.09 12.73 17.93
CA ALA A 5 7.44 13.90 18.73
C ALA A 5 8.63 14.70 18.15
N GLY A 6 8.61 14.96 16.84
CA GLY A 6 9.67 15.69 16.13
C GLY A 6 10.98 14.92 15.92
N ARG A 7 11.08 13.66 16.38
CA ARG A 7 12.28 12.84 16.17
C ARG A 7 12.23 12.14 14.82
N ARG A 8 13.38 12.10 14.13
CA ARG A 8 13.54 11.33 12.88
C ARG A 8 13.41 9.84 13.15
N GLY A 9 12.84 9.12 12.19
CA GLY A 9 12.72 7.67 12.20
C GLY A 9 13.23 7.09 10.90
N GLU A 10 13.83 5.91 10.97
CA GLU A 10 14.28 5.16 9.80
C GLU A 10 13.44 3.88 9.65
N ALA A 11 13.30 3.42 8.41
CA ALA A 11 12.66 2.16 8.06
C ALA A 11 13.37 1.55 6.85
N VAL A 12 13.95 0.35 7.04
CA VAL A 12 14.60 -0.42 5.98
C VAL A 12 13.67 -1.57 5.59
N THR A 13 13.40 -1.70 4.28
CA THR A 13 12.59 -2.79 3.75
C THR A 13 13.47 -3.68 2.88
N LEU A 14 13.63 -4.94 3.28
CA LEU A 14 14.27 -5.97 2.46
C LEU A 14 13.21 -6.65 1.61
N TYR A 15 13.58 -7.05 0.40
CA TYR A 15 12.70 -7.75 -0.52
C TYR A 15 13.47 -8.83 -1.29
N THR A 16 12.73 -9.79 -1.81
CA THR A 16 13.22 -10.89 -2.65
C THR A 16 12.52 -10.89 -4.01
N GLU A 17 12.90 -11.80 -4.88
CA GLU A 17 12.27 -11.99 -6.19
C GLU A 17 10.77 -12.35 -6.06
N ALA A 18 10.38 -13.05 -5.00
CA ALA A 18 8.99 -13.37 -4.71
C ALA A 18 8.12 -12.12 -4.44
N ASP A 19 8.75 -11.00 -4.05
CA ASP A 19 8.06 -9.76 -3.68
C ASP A 19 7.86 -8.80 -4.87
N LEU A 20 8.49 -9.07 -6.02
CA LEU A 20 8.43 -8.22 -7.23
C LEU A 20 6.99 -7.79 -7.61
N PRO A 21 5.96 -8.66 -7.53
CA PRO A 21 4.58 -8.25 -7.86
C PRO A 21 4.02 -7.16 -6.94
N PHE A 22 4.55 -7.01 -5.72
CA PHE A 22 4.07 -6.07 -4.71
C PHE A 22 4.89 -4.78 -4.66
N LEU A 23 6.14 -4.81 -5.13
CA LEU A 23 7.08 -3.68 -5.02
C LEU A 23 6.57 -2.39 -5.64
N ARG A 24 5.88 -2.43 -6.78
CA ARG A 24 5.36 -1.20 -7.39
C ARG A 24 4.39 -0.45 -6.47
N ASN A 25 3.60 -1.16 -5.69
CA ASN A 25 2.67 -0.50 -4.75
C ASN A 25 3.44 0.19 -3.61
N ILE A 26 4.51 -0.43 -3.11
CA ILE A 26 5.38 0.14 -2.07
C ILE A 26 6.14 1.35 -2.61
N ALA A 27 6.76 1.21 -3.79
CA ALA A 27 7.50 2.26 -4.47
C ALA A 27 6.66 3.53 -4.69
N ASN A 28 5.39 3.39 -5.12
CA ASN A 28 4.51 4.55 -5.28
C ASN A 28 4.29 5.30 -3.94
N VAL A 29 4.18 4.59 -2.82
CA VAL A 29 4.04 5.21 -1.50
C VAL A 29 5.33 5.91 -1.08
N MET A 30 6.49 5.28 -1.34
CA MET A 30 7.80 5.87 -1.05
C MET A 30 8.02 7.16 -1.85
N VAL A 31 7.72 7.16 -3.16
CA VAL A 31 7.80 8.37 -4.01
C VAL A 31 6.86 9.47 -3.51
N ALA A 32 5.60 9.13 -3.18
CA ALA A 32 4.66 10.09 -2.61
C ALA A 32 5.10 10.64 -1.24
N SER A 33 5.95 9.90 -0.53
CA SER A 33 6.56 10.32 0.75
C SER A 33 7.86 11.13 0.55
N GLY A 34 8.27 11.40 -0.69
CA GLY A 34 9.48 12.15 -1.04
C GLY A 34 10.75 11.31 -1.10
N CYS A 35 10.66 9.98 -1.10
CA CYS A 35 11.83 9.11 -1.24
C CYS A 35 12.24 8.97 -2.71
N GLU A 36 13.54 8.94 -2.95
CA GLU A 36 14.09 8.57 -4.25
C GLU A 36 14.03 7.04 -4.43
N ILE A 37 13.51 6.61 -5.57
CA ILE A 37 13.34 5.19 -5.90
C ILE A 37 13.87 4.93 -7.31
N PRO A 38 14.61 3.83 -7.54
CA PRO A 38 15.06 3.45 -8.88
C PRO A 38 13.90 3.30 -9.86
N SER A 39 14.06 3.85 -11.07
CA SER A 39 13.02 3.88 -12.10
C SER A 39 12.53 2.48 -12.50
N TRP A 40 13.41 1.46 -12.49
CA TRP A 40 13.04 0.09 -12.84
C TRP A 40 11.92 -0.48 -11.94
N ILE A 41 11.90 -0.14 -10.64
CA ILE A 41 10.83 -0.58 -9.72
C ILE A 41 9.48 0.03 -10.11
N LEU A 42 9.48 1.27 -10.62
CA LEU A 42 8.28 1.95 -11.10
C LEU A 42 7.79 1.38 -12.44
N THR A 43 8.62 0.64 -13.18
CA THR A 43 8.22 -0.02 -14.43
C THR A 43 7.55 -1.38 -14.21
N LEU A 44 7.71 -2.01 -13.04
CA LEU A 44 7.10 -3.30 -12.70
C LEU A 44 5.58 -3.30 -12.87
N PRO A 45 4.92 -4.43 -13.18
CA PRO A 45 3.47 -4.46 -13.28
C PRO A 45 2.81 -4.15 -11.92
N LYS A 46 1.76 -3.32 -11.92
CA LYS A 46 1.01 -3.00 -10.70
C LYS A 46 0.02 -4.11 -10.38
N LEU A 47 0.16 -4.76 -9.22
CA LEU A 47 -0.86 -5.69 -8.74
C LEU A 47 -2.17 -4.97 -8.47
N ARG A 48 -3.23 -5.34 -9.20
CA ARG A 48 -4.57 -4.79 -9.01
C ARG A 48 -5.19 -5.42 -7.76
N LYS A 49 -5.56 -4.61 -6.78
CA LYS A 49 -6.32 -5.08 -5.63
C LYS A 49 -7.70 -5.53 -6.09
N ARG A 50 -8.19 -6.67 -5.60
CA ARG A 50 -9.62 -6.98 -5.66
C ARG A 50 -10.37 -5.86 -4.93
N LYS A 51 -11.39 -5.28 -5.59
CA LYS A 51 -12.27 -4.32 -4.91
C LYS A 51 -12.97 -5.07 -3.78
N HIS A 52 -12.72 -4.65 -2.54
CA HIS A 52 -13.48 -5.13 -1.40
C HIS A 52 -14.89 -4.54 -1.51
N ARG A 53 -15.84 -5.34 -2.01
CA ARG A 53 -17.25 -4.99 -2.12
C ARG A 53 -18.03 -5.96 -1.21
N PRO A 54 -18.12 -5.69 0.10
CA PRO A 54 -18.97 -6.48 0.97
C PRO A 54 -20.41 -6.26 0.52
N GLN A 55 -21.12 -7.34 0.17
CA GLN A 55 -22.57 -7.25 0.00
C GLN A 55 -23.18 -7.15 1.40
N ARG A 56 -24.01 -6.12 1.59
CA ARG A 56 -24.80 -5.96 2.81
C ARG A 56 -26.21 -6.42 2.49
N ASP A 57 -26.80 -7.19 3.39
CA ASP A 57 -28.20 -7.57 3.29
C ASP A 57 -29.08 -6.33 3.43
N SER A 58 -30.17 -6.29 2.65
CA SER A 58 -31.17 -5.23 2.74
C SER A 58 -31.90 -5.34 4.07
N ILE A 59 -31.66 -4.40 4.98
CA ILE A 59 -32.44 -4.28 6.21
C ILE A 59 -33.79 -3.69 5.83
N ALA A 60 -34.80 -4.54 5.67
CA ALA A 60 -36.18 -4.09 5.61
C ALA A 60 -36.53 -3.52 7.00
N ALA A 61 -36.74 -2.21 7.08
CA ALA A 61 -37.25 -1.59 8.29
C ALA A 61 -38.68 -2.10 8.51
N VAL A 62 -38.86 -3.00 9.47
CA VAL A 62 -40.18 -3.42 9.93
C VAL A 62 -40.74 -2.21 10.72
N PRO A 63 -41.84 -1.57 10.28
CA PRO A 63 -42.47 -0.53 11.08
C PRO A 63 -43.06 -1.18 12.35
N TYR A 64 -42.81 -0.55 13.50
CA TYR A 64 -43.40 -0.87 14.80
C TYR A 64 -44.88 -0.51 14.83
#